data_AF-A0A3B8UD75-F1
#
_entry.id   AF-A0A3B8UD75-F1
#
_cell.length_a   1.000
_cell.length_b   1.000
_cell.length_c   1.000
_cell.angle_alpha   90.00
_cell.angle_beta   90.00
_cell.angle_gamma   90.00
#
_symmetry.space_group_name_H-M   'P 1'
#
loop_
_entity.id
_entity.type
_entity.pdbx_description
1 polymer ?
#
loop_
_entity_poly.entity_id
_entity_poly.type
_entity_poly.pdbx_seq_one_letter_code
_entity_poly.pdbx_strand_id
1 'polypeptide(L)' 'RDKRRANWKMTAPTLVKCSKCGALTVPHRVCRNCGSYNKKTVIEVED' A
#
# COMPACT_ATOMS: atom_id res chain seq x y z
N ARG A 1 28.46 20.42 4.94
CA ARG A 1 28.00 19.01 5.07
C ARG A 1 26.49 18.92 5.23
N ASP A 2 25.90 19.66 6.17
CA ASP A 2 24.48 19.50 6.54
C ASP A 2 23.52 20.11 5.51
N LYS A 3 23.91 21.17 4.79
CA LYS A 3 23.17 21.70 3.61
C LYS A 3 22.87 20.64 2.53
N ARG A 4 23.76 19.65 2.36
CA ARG A 4 23.57 18.55 1.38
C ARG A 4 22.48 17.57 1.82
N ARG A 5 22.33 17.35 3.13
CA ARG A 5 21.40 16.38 3.71
C ARG A 5 20.01 16.97 3.98
N ALA A 6 19.80 18.27 3.73
CA ALA A 6 18.53 18.93 3.98
C ALA A 6 17.36 18.26 3.22
N ASN A 7 17.60 17.79 2.00
CA ASN A 7 16.60 17.12 1.15
C ASN A 7 16.63 15.59 1.24
N TRP A 8 17.49 15.01 2.06
CA TRP A 8 17.58 13.56 2.24
C TRP A 8 16.58 13.09 3.30
N LYS A 9 15.31 13.39 3.07
CA LYS A 9 14.20 13.01 3.95
C LYS A 9 13.33 11.99 3.22
N MET A 10 13.04 10.88 3.89
CA MET A 10 12.06 9.93 3.40
C MET A 10 10.67 10.50 3.63
N THR A 11 9.81 10.37 2.64
CA THR A 11 8.37 10.67 2.76
C THR A 11 7.63 9.39 3.13
N ALA A 12 6.65 9.52 4.01
CA ALA A 12 5.79 8.39 4.35
C ALA A 12 4.98 7.98 3.11
N PRO A 13 4.84 6.67 2.84
CA PRO A 13 4.04 6.20 1.72
C PRO A 13 2.56 6.49 1.95
N THR A 14 1.83 6.79 0.87
CA THR A 14 0.38 6.95 0.92
C THR A 14 -0.28 5.57 0.98
N LEU A 15 -1.11 5.36 2.00
CA LEU A 15 -1.86 4.13 2.21
C LEU A 15 -3.36 4.44 2.20
N VAL A 16 -4.13 3.54 1.58
CA VAL A 16 -5.59 3.62 1.47
C VAL A 16 -6.21 2.38 2.10
N LYS A 17 -7.45 2.50 2.59
CA LYS A 17 -8.18 1.35 3.14
C LYS A 17 -8.63 0.43 2.00
N CYS A 18 -8.39 -0.87 2.16
CA CYS A 18 -8.93 -1.89 1.26
C CYS A 18 -10.44 -1.98 1.41
N SER A 19 -11.16 -2.00 0.29
CA SER A 19 -12.63 -2.09 0.27
C SER A 19 -13.19 -3.45 0.71
N LYS A 20 -12.39 -4.52 0.68
CA LYS A 20 -12.83 -5.88 1.03
C LYS A 20 -12.53 -6.24 2.50
N CYS A 21 -11.30 -6.03 2.96
CA CYS A 21 -10.85 -6.46 4.29
C CYS A 21 -10.53 -5.30 5.26
N GLY A 22 -10.63 -4.05 4.82
CA GLY A 22 -10.35 -2.88 5.66
C GLY A 22 -8.86 -2.63 5.97
N ALA A 23 -7.95 -3.54 5.61
CA ALA A 23 -6.51 -3.38 5.81
C ALA A 23 -5.95 -2.21 4.98
N LEU A 24 -4.84 -1.63 5.43
CA LEU A 24 -4.14 -0.58 4.70
C LEU A 24 -3.35 -1.15 3.52
N THR A 25 -3.53 -0.56 2.35
CA THR A 25 -2.90 -0.99 1.10
C THR A 25 -2.35 0.19 0.32
N VAL A 26 -1.34 -0.06 -0.51
CA VAL A 26 -0.85 0.94 -1.46
C VAL A 26 -1.90 1.11 -2.58
N PRO A 27 -2.24 2.33 -2.99
CA PRO A 27 -3.16 2.55 -4.11
C PRO A 27 -2.62 1.91 -5.40
N HIS A 28 -3.53 1.51 -6.29
CA HIS A 28 -3.23 0.86 -7.58
C HIS A 28 -2.44 -0.46 -7.49
N ARG A 29 -2.45 -1.12 -6.34
CA ARG A 29 -1.89 -2.46 -6.15
C ARG A 29 -2.93 -3.43 -5.58
N VAL A 30 -2.73 -4.71 -5.83
CA VAL A 30 -3.53 -5.78 -5.22
C VAL A 30 -3.29 -5.78 -3.71
N CYS A 31 -4.37 -5.92 -2.93
CA CYS A 31 -4.25 -6.08 -1.48
C CYS A 31 -3.51 -7.40 -1.18
N ARG A 32 -2.38 -7.31 -0.48
CA ARG A 32 -1.61 -8.49 -0.06
C ARG A 32 -2.35 -9.36 0.96
N ASN A 33 -3.28 -8.78 1.71
CA ASN A 33 -3.99 -9.48 2.77
C ASN A 33 -5.17 -10.31 2.27
N CYS A 34 -5.83 -9.91 1.18
CA CYS A 34 -7.05 -10.57 0.70
C CYS A 34 -7.10 -10.79 -0.82
N GLY A 35 -5.98 -10.54 -1.50
CA GLY A 35 -5.81 -10.77 -2.93
C GLY A 35 -6.74 -9.95 -3.84
N SER A 36 -7.42 -8.94 -3.29
CA SER A 36 -8.44 -8.18 -4.03
C SER A 36 -7.90 -6.88 -4.62
N TYR A 37 -8.35 -6.56 -5.84
CA TYR A 37 -8.17 -5.29 -6.51
C TYR A 37 -9.46 -4.94 -7.25
N ASN A 38 -9.89 -3.68 -7.17
CA ASN A 38 -11.11 -3.20 -7.82
C ASN A 38 -12.36 -4.07 -7.50
N LYS A 39 -12.53 -4.45 -6.23
CA LYS A 39 -13.64 -5.29 -5.72
C LYS A 39 -13.71 -6.71 -6.30
N LYS A 40 -12.71 -7.12 -7.10
CA LYS A 40 -12.57 -8.49 -7.61
C LYS A 40 -11.42 -9.18 -6.90
N THR A 41 -11.58 -10.46 -6.61
CA THR A 41 -10.50 -11.33 -6.16
C THR A 41 -9.63 -11.68 -7.36
N VAL A 42 -8.36 -11.27 -7.30
CA VAL A 42 -7.38 -11.51 -8.38
C VAL A 42 -6.43 -12.63 -7.99
N ILE A 43 -6.13 -12.75 -6.70
CA ILE A 43 -5.26 -13.78 -6.15
C ILE A 43 -6.06 -14.50 -5.05
N GLU A 44 -6.07 -15.83 -5.08
CA GLU A 44 -6.48 -16.63 -3.94
C GLU A 44 -5.33 -16.63 -2.94
N VAL A 45 -5.53 -15.87 -1.86
CA VAL A 45 -4.59 -15.84 -0.74
C VAL A 45 -5.21 -16.76 0.30
N GLU A 46 -4.61 -17.94 0.51
CA GLU A 46 -4.90 -18.77 1.67
C GLU A 46 -4.38 -18.04 2.92
N ASP A 47 -5.16 -18.08 4.00
CA ASP A 47 -5.00 -17.25 5.21
C ASP A 47 -3.60 -17.27 5.84
#